data_AF-A0A4Z2D4Y2-F1
#
_entry.id   AF-A0A4Z2D4Y2-F1
#
_cell.length_a   1.000
_cell.length_b   1.000
_cell.length_c   1.000
_cell.angle_alpha   90.00
_cell.angle_beta   90.00
_cell.angle_gamma   90.00
#
_symmetry.space_group_name_H-M   'P 1'
#
loop_
_entity.id
_entity.type
_entity.pdbx_description
1 polymer ?
#
loop_
_entity_poly.entity_id
_entity_poly.type
_entity_poly.pdbx_seq_one_letter_code
_entity_poly.pdbx_strand_id
1 'polypeptide(L)'
;MKSFKLSPENSCDDYYQQSIDDVLMKPYSDYAKTCTPKEYLTRFIFPTLLPAMEAMLEQAKRGRCFEKKRFGFNGLDFLTFYLYKNNVYNTKDDNRENIQNLSNIPWINEEWQKNPRKPLPFSLQWTDEEAAIKLQSYWRGYLVRRLPEVCELRQWQMEWRKYNQQIKANQFK
;
A
#
# COMPACT_ATOMS: atom_id res chain seq x y z
N MET A 1 -33.41 13.04 -18.27
CA MET A 1 -32.54 12.07 -17.56
C MET A 1 -33.39 10.87 -17.16
N LYS A 2 -33.15 9.69 -17.73
CA LYS A 2 -33.84 8.45 -17.31
C LYS A 2 -33.21 7.98 -16.00
N SER A 3 -34.00 7.94 -14.93
CA SER A 3 -33.61 7.36 -13.64
C SER A 3 -33.31 5.87 -13.81
N PHE A 4 -32.08 5.46 -13.49
CA PHE A 4 -31.68 4.06 -13.41
C PHE A 4 -32.44 3.44 -12.23
N LYS A 5 -33.51 2.69 -12.48
CA LYS A 5 -34.20 1.93 -11.44
C LYS A 5 -33.50 0.58 -11.32
N LEU A 6 -32.88 0.33 -10.18
CA LEU A 6 -32.42 -1.00 -9.79
C LEU A 6 -33.63 -1.94 -9.73
N SER A 7 -33.51 -3.12 -10.35
CA SER A 7 -34.54 -4.17 -10.28
C SER A 7 -34.73 -4.65 -8.83
N PRO A 8 -35.96 -5.06 -8.43
CA PRO A 8 -36.27 -5.46 -7.05
C PRO A 8 -35.48 -6.70 -6.57
N GLU A 9 -34.93 -7.48 -7.50
CA GLU A 9 -34.18 -8.71 -7.25
C GLU A 9 -32.81 -8.50 -6.57
N ASN A 10 -32.37 -7.24 -6.37
CA ASN A 10 -31.06 -6.89 -5.80
C ASN A 10 -31.15 -6.19 -4.44
N SER A 11 -32.21 -6.41 -3.64
CA SER A 11 -32.19 -5.97 -2.25
C SER A 11 -31.14 -6.77 -1.47
N CYS A 12 -30.14 -6.07 -0.96
CA CYS A 12 -29.05 -6.61 -0.14
C CYS A 12 -29.53 -7.03 1.27
N ASP A 13 -30.79 -6.74 1.59
CA ASP A 13 -31.27 -6.72 2.98
C ASP A 13 -31.65 -8.11 3.51
N ASP A 14 -31.98 -9.07 2.62
CA ASP A 14 -32.37 -10.44 3.03
C ASP A 14 -31.18 -11.36 3.39
N TYR A 15 -29.93 -10.91 3.21
CA TYR A 15 -28.74 -11.73 3.49
C TYR A 15 -28.28 -11.71 4.95
N TYR A 16 -28.81 -10.81 5.79
CA TYR A 16 -28.24 -10.55 7.11
C TYR A 16 -28.85 -11.39 8.25
N GLN A 17 -30.09 -11.88 8.10
CA GLN A 17 -30.84 -12.44 9.24
C GLN A 17 -30.57 -13.93 9.55
N GLN A 18 -30.02 -14.72 8.62
CA GLN A 18 -29.72 -16.15 8.83
C GLN A 18 -28.31 -16.43 9.39
N SER A 19 -27.52 -15.38 9.65
CA SER A 19 -26.06 -15.46 9.71
C SER A 19 -25.44 -15.92 11.04
N ILE A 20 -26.19 -15.97 12.14
CA ILE A 20 -25.56 -16.14 13.47
C ILE A 20 -25.16 -17.61 13.75
N ASP A 21 -25.90 -18.60 13.23
CA ASP A 21 -25.57 -20.02 13.41
C ASP A 21 -24.56 -20.55 12.36
N ASP A 22 -24.49 -19.94 11.17
CA ASP A 22 -23.57 -20.30 10.08
C ASP A 22 -22.12 -19.81 10.31
N VAL A 23 -21.92 -18.77 11.12
CA VAL A 23 -20.59 -18.17 11.41
C VAL A 23 -19.66 -19.14 12.15
N LEU A 24 -20.18 -20.18 12.79
CA LEU A 24 -19.36 -21.18 13.48
C LEU A 24 -18.88 -22.33 12.57
N MET A 25 -19.28 -22.34 11.29
CA MET A 25 -18.94 -23.43 10.41
C MET A 25 -17.50 -23.28 9.89
N LYS A 26 -16.61 -24.18 10.32
CA LYS A 26 -15.21 -24.16 9.89
C LYS A 26 -15.09 -24.44 8.38
N PRO A 27 -14.17 -23.76 7.67
CA PRO A 27 -13.95 -23.96 6.23
C PRO A 27 -13.46 -25.37 5.88
N TYR A 28 -13.07 -26.17 6.88
CA TYR A 28 -12.66 -27.57 6.73
C TYR A 28 -13.73 -28.59 7.15
N SER A 29 -14.97 -28.14 7.38
CA SER A 29 -16.08 -29.04 7.73
C SER A 29 -16.38 -30.02 6.60
N ASP A 30 -17.02 -31.15 6.91
CA ASP A 30 -17.37 -32.14 5.90
C ASP A 30 -18.39 -31.62 4.87
N TYR A 31 -19.23 -30.67 5.27
CA TYR A 31 -20.11 -29.94 4.36
C TYR A 31 -19.35 -29.06 3.37
N ALA A 32 -18.26 -28.42 3.81
CA ALA A 32 -17.43 -27.61 2.92
C ALA A 32 -16.84 -28.42 1.75
N LYS A 33 -16.65 -29.73 1.95
CA LYS A 33 -16.16 -30.66 0.92
C LYS A 33 -17.24 -31.11 -0.07
N THR A 34 -18.52 -31.02 0.30
CA THR A 34 -19.65 -31.56 -0.49
C THR A 34 -20.54 -30.48 -1.09
N CYS A 35 -20.44 -29.23 -0.63
CA CYS A 35 -21.22 -28.12 -1.14
C CYS A 35 -20.77 -27.65 -2.54
N THR A 36 -21.64 -26.92 -3.22
CA THR A 36 -21.31 -26.33 -4.52
C THR A 36 -20.32 -25.15 -4.36
N PRO A 37 -19.50 -24.82 -5.38
CA PRO A 37 -18.57 -23.70 -5.30
C PRO A 37 -19.25 -22.36 -4.94
N LYS A 38 -20.48 -22.14 -5.41
CA LYS A 38 -21.26 -20.93 -5.10
C LYS A 38 -21.64 -20.87 -3.62
N GLU A 39 -22.12 -21.97 -3.06
CA GLU A 39 -22.47 -22.06 -1.64
C GLU A 39 -21.23 -21.90 -0.76
N TYR A 40 -20.11 -22.52 -1.15
CA TYR A 40 -18.85 -22.36 -0.44
C TYR A 40 -18.41 -20.89 -0.35
N LEU A 41 -18.41 -20.18 -1.48
CA LEU A 41 -18.06 -18.75 -1.51
C LEU A 41 -19.00 -17.93 -0.63
N THR A 42 -20.30 -18.17 -0.74
CA THR A 42 -21.34 -17.42 -0.03
C THR A 42 -21.24 -17.60 1.49
N ARG A 43 -20.98 -18.83 1.95
CA ARG A 43 -21.00 -19.16 3.38
C ARG A 43 -19.66 -18.98 4.08
N PHE A 44 -18.54 -19.29 3.41
CA PHE A 44 -17.22 -19.29 4.08
C PHE A 44 -16.35 -18.08 3.71
N ILE A 45 -16.43 -17.60 2.46
CA ILE A 45 -15.52 -16.56 1.97
C ILE A 45 -16.13 -15.15 2.09
N PHE A 46 -17.34 -14.94 1.56
CA PHE A 46 -17.97 -13.62 1.53
C PHE A 46 -18.20 -12.98 2.90
N PRO A 47 -18.58 -13.71 3.97
CA PRO A 47 -18.78 -13.09 5.28
C PRO A 47 -17.51 -12.44 5.86
N THR A 48 -16.33 -12.94 5.47
CA THR A 48 -15.05 -12.35 5.89
C THR A 48 -14.51 -11.34 4.86
N LEU A 49 -14.65 -11.67 3.57
CA LEU A 49 -14.07 -10.88 2.49
C LEU A 49 -14.86 -9.59 2.20
N LEU A 50 -16.19 -9.62 2.22
CA LEU A 50 -17.00 -8.43 1.88
C LEU A 50 -16.77 -7.28 2.87
N PRO A 51 -16.81 -7.48 4.21
CA PRO A 51 -16.48 -6.42 5.15
C PRO A 51 -15.03 -5.93 5.01
N ALA A 52 -14.09 -6.83 4.69
CA ALA A 52 -12.70 -6.45 4.45
C ALA A 52 -12.55 -5.54 3.22
N MET A 53 -13.26 -5.86 2.14
CA MET A 53 -13.28 -5.05 0.91
C MET A 53 -13.96 -3.70 1.14
N GLU A 54 -15.05 -3.66 1.90
CA GLU A 54 -15.70 -2.40 2.30
C GLU A 54 -14.75 -1.50 3.09
N ALA A 55 -14.11 -2.03 4.14
CA ALA A 55 -13.12 -1.30 4.94
C ALA A 55 -11.92 -0.84 4.08
N MET A 56 -11.48 -1.66 3.12
CA MET A 56 -10.42 -1.29 2.18
C MET A 56 -10.83 -0.09 1.31
N LEU A 57 -12.07 -0.08 0.81
CA LEU A 57 -12.60 1.02 -0.01
C LEU A 57 -12.74 2.30 0.81
N GLU A 58 -13.18 2.21 2.07
CA GLU A 58 -13.20 3.36 2.98
C GLU A 58 -11.81 3.93 3.21
N GLN A 59 -10.81 3.07 3.46
CA GLN A 59 -9.44 3.50 3.65
C GLN A 59 -8.85 4.13 2.38
N ALA A 60 -9.14 3.55 1.22
CA ALA A 60 -8.77 4.11 -0.08
C ALA A 60 -9.40 5.51 -0.30
N LYS A 61 -10.66 5.69 0.10
CA LYS A 61 -11.37 6.98 0.06
C LYS A 61 -10.69 7.99 0.98
N ARG A 62 -10.37 7.64 2.23
CA ARG A 62 -9.63 8.49 3.18
C ARG A 62 -8.27 8.91 2.63
N GLY A 63 -7.58 8.00 1.93
CA GLY A 63 -6.33 8.25 1.23
C GLY A 63 -6.46 9.03 -0.08
N ARG A 64 -7.66 9.50 -0.46
CA ARG A 64 -7.95 10.18 -1.73
C ARG A 64 -7.48 9.40 -2.97
N CYS A 65 -7.51 8.07 -2.89
CA CYS A 65 -7.04 7.19 -3.97
C CYS A 65 -7.93 7.29 -5.22
N PHE A 66 -9.21 7.63 -5.04
CA PHE A 66 -10.17 7.81 -6.15
C PHE A 66 -10.05 9.18 -6.83
N GLU A 67 -9.40 10.15 -6.19
CA GLU A 67 -9.21 11.51 -6.74
C GLU A 67 -7.87 11.64 -7.47
N LYS A 68 -6.83 10.97 -6.96
CA LYS A 68 -5.47 11.05 -7.50
C LYS A 68 -5.23 9.96 -8.54
N LYS A 69 -4.66 10.33 -9.70
CA LYS A 69 -4.24 9.37 -10.75
C LYS A 69 -3.17 8.37 -10.28
N ARG A 70 -2.39 8.73 -9.26
CA ARG A 70 -1.36 7.87 -8.66
C ARG A 70 -1.43 7.98 -7.13
N PHE A 71 -1.35 6.86 -6.45
CA PHE A 71 -1.39 6.75 -4.99
C PHE A 71 -0.49 5.59 -4.52
N GLY A 72 0.01 5.68 -3.29
CA GLY A 72 0.87 4.66 -2.68
C GLY A 72 0.12 3.56 -1.92
N PHE A 73 -1.21 3.65 -1.83
CA PHE A 73 -2.03 2.65 -1.14
C PHE A 73 -2.08 1.32 -1.90
N ASN A 74 -1.73 0.23 -1.22
CA ASN A 74 -1.82 -1.12 -1.76
C ASN A 74 -3.00 -1.86 -1.12
N GLY A 75 -4.05 -2.10 -1.91
CA GLY A 75 -5.26 -2.76 -1.42
C GLY A 75 -5.02 -4.22 -1.01
N LEU A 76 -4.12 -4.94 -1.69
CA LEU A 76 -3.79 -6.32 -1.33
C LEU A 76 -3.08 -6.40 0.01
N ASP A 77 -2.16 -5.46 0.28
CA ASP A 77 -1.49 -5.36 1.58
C ASP A 77 -2.50 -5.11 2.69
N PHE A 78 -3.45 -4.19 2.46
CA PHE A 78 -4.51 -3.90 3.41
C PHE A 78 -5.39 -5.12 3.67
N LEU A 79 -5.86 -5.80 2.61
CA LEU A 79 -6.71 -7.00 2.74
C LEU A 79 -5.98 -8.12 3.46
N THR A 80 -4.71 -8.34 3.15
CA THR A 80 -3.89 -9.37 3.81
C THR A 80 -3.79 -9.10 5.30
N PHE A 81 -3.50 -7.85 5.68
CA PHE A 81 -3.43 -7.44 7.08
C PHE A 81 -4.79 -7.55 7.79
N TYR A 82 -5.86 -7.05 7.16
CA TYR A 82 -7.21 -7.06 7.71
C TYR A 82 -7.72 -8.48 7.94
N LEU A 83 -7.57 -9.36 6.95
CA LEU A 83 -8.00 -10.76 7.04
C LEU A 83 -7.17 -11.53 8.06
N TYR A 84 -5.86 -11.26 8.16
CA TYR A 84 -5.02 -11.89 9.17
C TYR A 84 -5.44 -11.49 10.59
N LYS A 85 -5.72 -10.21 10.80
CA LYS A 85 -6.15 -9.67 12.11
C LYS A 85 -7.55 -10.18 12.50
N ASN A 86 -8.49 -10.22 11.56
CA ASN A 86 -9.89 -10.59 11.81
C ASN A 86 -10.19 -12.09 11.55
N ASN A 87 -9.18 -12.94 11.57
CA ASN A 87 -9.36 -14.38 11.32
C ASN A 87 -9.99 -15.09 12.52
N VAL A 88 -11.31 -15.31 12.45
CA VAL A 88 -12.12 -15.95 13.50
C VAL A 88 -11.71 -17.39 13.81
N TYR A 89 -11.10 -18.10 12.85
CA TYR A 89 -10.79 -19.52 12.99
C TYR A 89 -9.47 -19.81 13.71
N ASN A 90 -8.68 -18.78 13.98
CA ASN A 90 -7.36 -18.93 14.55
C ASN A 90 -7.27 -18.20 15.90
N THR A 91 -7.84 -18.84 16.90
CA THR A 91 -7.93 -18.41 18.30
C THR A 91 -6.72 -18.79 19.16
N LYS A 92 -5.66 -19.33 18.56
CA LYS A 92 -4.48 -19.83 19.29
C LYS A 92 -3.32 -18.83 19.35
N ASP A 93 -3.46 -17.68 18.70
CA ASP A 93 -2.37 -16.77 18.40
C ASP A 93 -2.69 -15.40 19.01
N ASP A 94 -2.55 -15.29 20.33
CA ASP A 94 -2.95 -14.14 21.16
C ASP A 94 -2.17 -12.85 20.85
N ASN A 95 -1.08 -12.94 20.07
CA ASN A 95 -0.22 -11.80 19.76
C ASN A 95 -0.67 -10.98 18.54
N ARG A 96 -1.77 -11.35 17.87
CA ARG A 96 -2.23 -10.65 16.66
C ARG A 96 -2.75 -9.25 16.91
N GLU A 97 -3.35 -9.03 18.07
CA GLU A 97 -3.86 -7.71 18.45
C GLU A 97 -2.73 -6.67 18.54
N ASN A 98 -1.51 -7.12 18.84
CA ASN A 98 -0.32 -6.27 18.97
C ASN A 98 0.36 -5.95 17.62
N ILE A 99 -0.04 -6.61 16.53
CA ILE A 99 0.56 -6.40 15.21
C ILE A 99 -0.05 -5.13 14.58
N GLN A 100 0.76 -4.08 14.49
CA GLN A 100 0.36 -2.78 13.93
C GLN A 100 0.58 -2.66 12.41
N ASN A 101 1.55 -3.40 11.86
CA ASN A 101 1.97 -3.29 10.46
C ASN A 101 2.06 -4.67 9.79
N LEU A 102 1.86 -4.70 8.48
CA LEU A 102 1.97 -5.91 7.66
C LEU A 102 3.35 -6.58 7.78
N SER A 103 4.42 -5.79 7.94
CA SER A 103 5.80 -6.26 8.10
C SER A 103 6.03 -7.05 9.40
N ASN A 104 5.17 -6.89 10.39
CA ASN A 104 5.29 -7.56 11.68
C ASN A 104 4.70 -8.98 11.64
N ILE A 105 4.04 -9.36 10.54
CA ILE A 105 3.53 -10.72 10.35
C ILE A 105 4.72 -11.65 10.02
N PRO A 106 4.95 -12.74 10.78
CA PRO A 106 6.18 -13.54 10.66
C PRO A 106 6.47 -14.05 9.25
N TRP A 107 5.50 -14.71 8.61
CA TRP A 107 5.67 -15.27 7.27
C TRP A 107 5.87 -14.20 6.19
N ILE A 108 5.34 -12.99 6.38
CA ILE A 108 5.54 -11.86 5.47
C ILE A 108 6.97 -11.32 5.61
N ASN A 109 7.45 -11.19 6.84
CA ASN A 109 8.80 -10.72 7.11
C ASN A 109 9.83 -11.67 6.49
N GLU A 110 9.67 -12.98 6.70
CA GLU A 110 10.51 -14.00 6.08
C GLU A 110 10.50 -13.90 4.54
N GLU A 111 9.32 -13.69 3.94
CA GLU A 111 9.20 -13.55 2.49
C GLU A 111 9.87 -12.28 1.98
N TRP A 112 9.72 -11.13 2.68
CA TRP A 112 10.33 -9.88 2.27
C TRP A 112 11.85 -9.85 2.47
N GLN A 113 12.39 -10.65 3.39
CA GLN A 113 13.84 -10.81 3.52
C GLN A 113 14.43 -11.54 2.30
N LYS A 114 13.73 -12.56 1.79
CA LYS A 114 14.13 -13.28 0.57
C LYS A 114 13.89 -12.43 -0.68
N ASN A 115 12.76 -11.74 -0.73
CA ASN A 115 12.27 -10.99 -1.88
C ASN A 115 11.92 -9.55 -1.47
N PRO A 116 12.93 -8.66 -1.30
CA PRO A 116 12.69 -7.30 -0.85
C PRO A 116 11.89 -6.50 -1.87
N ARG A 117 10.84 -5.83 -1.40
CA ARG A 117 10.01 -4.98 -2.27
C ARG A 117 10.78 -3.72 -2.65
N LYS A 118 10.71 -3.36 -3.93
CA LYS A 118 11.28 -2.08 -4.40
C LYS A 118 10.54 -0.93 -3.71
N PRO A 119 11.26 0.09 -3.21
CA PRO A 119 10.62 1.22 -2.57
C PRO A 119 9.74 1.96 -3.58
N LEU A 120 8.60 2.46 -3.10
CA LEU A 120 7.76 3.36 -3.89
C LEU A 120 8.56 4.60 -4.33
N PRO A 121 8.24 5.21 -5.47
CA PRO A 121 8.86 6.48 -5.84
C PRO A 121 8.55 7.54 -4.78
N PHE A 122 9.50 8.44 -4.51
CA PHE A 122 9.35 9.48 -3.47
C PHE A 122 8.10 10.35 -3.64
N SER A 123 7.67 10.57 -4.88
CA SER A 123 6.43 11.30 -5.17
C SER A 123 5.16 10.64 -4.61
N LEU A 124 5.19 9.35 -4.28
CA LEU A 124 4.10 8.61 -3.64
C LEU A 124 4.33 8.36 -2.15
N GLN A 125 5.55 8.58 -1.65
CA GLN A 125 5.89 8.40 -0.24
C GLN A 125 5.73 9.69 0.55
N TRP A 126 6.12 10.83 -0.02
CA TRP A 126 6.11 12.10 0.67
C TRP A 126 4.70 12.62 0.88
N THR A 127 4.49 13.20 2.06
CA THR A 127 3.33 14.05 2.30
C THR A 127 3.44 15.33 1.47
N ASP A 128 2.31 16.02 1.27
CA ASP A 128 2.30 17.28 0.53
C ASP A 128 3.25 18.32 1.19
N GLU A 129 3.36 18.30 2.52
CA GLU A 129 4.26 19.17 3.31
C GLU A 129 5.74 18.82 3.11
N GLU A 130 6.10 17.54 3.22
CA GLU A 130 7.47 17.07 2.99
C GLU A 130 7.92 17.37 1.54
N ALA A 131 7.04 17.10 0.58
CA ALA A 131 7.28 17.39 -0.82
C ALA A 131 7.48 18.90 -1.04
N ALA A 132 6.65 19.74 -0.42
CA ALA A 132 6.79 21.19 -0.48
C ALA A 132 8.13 21.68 0.08
N ILE A 133 8.56 21.18 1.24
CA ILE A 133 9.87 21.51 1.84
C ILE A 133 11.01 21.15 0.89
N LYS A 134 10.95 19.95 0.28
CA LYS A 134 11.95 19.53 -0.69
C LYS A 134 11.93 20.46 -1.90
N LEU A 135 10.78 20.66 -2.55
CA LEU A 135 10.66 21.54 -3.72
C LEU A 135 11.19 22.95 -3.45
N GLN A 136 10.81 23.55 -2.31
CA GLN A 136 11.26 24.89 -1.95
C GLN A 136 12.77 24.95 -1.69
N SER A 137 13.36 23.93 -1.04
CA SER A 137 14.82 23.91 -0.82
C SER A 137 15.60 23.76 -2.13
N TYR A 138 15.12 22.91 -3.06
CA TYR A 138 15.68 22.82 -4.41
C TYR A 138 15.56 24.13 -5.18
N TRP A 139 14.42 24.82 -5.09
CA TRP A 139 14.20 26.11 -5.73
C TRP A 139 15.12 27.20 -5.19
N ARG A 140 15.22 27.34 -3.86
CA ARG A 140 16.17 28.27 -3.23
C ARG A 140 17.60 28.01 -3.67
N GLY A 141 18.01 26.74 -3.68
CA GLY A 141 19.32 26.35 -4.20
C GLY A 141 19.50 26.67 -5.69
N TYR A 142 18.46 26.49 -6.52
CA TYR A 142 18.49 26.83 -7.93
C TYR A 142 18.66 28.34 -8.14
N LEU A 143 17.95 29.18 -7.39
CA LEU A 143 18.10 30.64 -7.46
C LEU A 143 19.52 31.08 -7.14
N VAL A 144 20.14 30.56 -6.07
CA VAL A 144 21.55 30.85 -5.75
C VAL A 144 22.46 30.41 -6.89
N ARG A 145 22.21 29.23 -7.46
CA ARG A 145 22.92 28.70 -8.64
C ARG A 145 22.61 29.43 -9.94
N ARG A 146 21.77 30.46 -9.96
CA ARG A 146 21.61 31.32 -11.13
C ARG A 146 22.43 32.60 -11.03
N LEU A 147 22.92 32.95 -9.84
CA LEU A 147 23.74 34.15 -9.64
C LEU A 147 25.04 34.02 -10.47
N PRO A 148 25.41 35.04 -11.27
CA PRO A 148 26.59 34.98 -12.14
C PRO A 148 27.86 34.58 -11.40
N GLU A 149 28.14 35.19 -10.25
CA GLU A 149 29.29 34.90 -9.40
C GLU A 149 29.35 33.43 -8.97
N VAL A 150 28.19 32.83 -8.65
CA VAL A 150 28.08 31.42 -8.26
C VAL A 150 28.21 30.50 -9.47
N CYS A 151 27.76 30.92 -10.65
CA CYS A 151 28.00 30.20 -11.90
C CYS A 151 29.49 30.16 -12.24
N GLU A 152 30.17 31.31 -12.21
CA GLU A 152 31.60 31.44 -12.46
C GLU A 152 32.41 30.60 -11.48
N LEU A 153 32.11 30.70 -10.17
CA LEU A 153 32.76 29.89 -9.15
C LEU A 153 32.61 28.38 -9.41
N ARG A 154 31.41 27.92 -9.79
CA ARG A 154 31.19 26.49 -10.08
C ARG A 154 31.92 26.03 -11.33
N GLN A 155 32.00 26.89 -12.35
CA GLN A 155 32.75 26.60 -13.55
C GLN A 155 34.25 26.49 -13.22
N TRP A 156 34.79 27.45 -12.48
CA TRP A 156 36.16 27.40 -11.97
C TRP A 156 36.43 26.13 -11.15
N GLN A 157 35.53 25.78 -10.22
CA GLN A 157 35.64 24.54 -9.42
C GLN A 157 35.58 23.27 -10.28
N MET A 158 34.85 23.28 -11.41
CA MET A 158 34.83 22.17 -12.35
C MET A 158 36.18 22.06 -13.08
N GLU A 159 36.71 23.16 -13.59
CA GLU A 159 37.99 23.24 -14.30
C GLU A 159 39.15 22.83 -13.39
N TRP A 160 39.19 23.34 -12.16
CA TRP A 160 40.19 22.99 -11.16
C TRP A 160 40.19 21.48 -10.84
N ARG A 161 39.00 20.86 -10.72
CA ARG A 161 38.89 19.41 -10.53
C ARG A 161 39.42 18.62 -11.72
N LYS A 162 39.12 19.05 -12.96
CA LYS A 162 39.63 18.41 -14.18
C LYS A 162 41.15 18.53 -14.28
N TYR A 163 41.69 19.72 -14.02
CA TYR A 163 43.13 19.97 -14.02
C TYR A 163 43.86 19.04 -13.02
N ASN A 164 43.36 18.95 -11.78
CA ASN A 164 43.95 18.07 -10.77
C ASN A 164 43.80 16.58 -11.08
N GLN A 165 42.71 16.15 -11.71
CA GLN A 165 42.58 14.78 -12.19
C GLN A 165 43.62 14.44 -13.26
N GLN A 166 43.89 15.37 -14.18
CA GLN A 166 44.91 15.22 -15.22
C GLN A 166 46.32 15.16 -14.64
N ILE A 167 46.65 16.04 -13.67
CA ILE A 167 47.95 15.98 -12.97
C ILE A 167 48.15 14.62 -12.32
N LYS A 168 47.16 14.14 -11.56
CA LYS A 168 47.23 12.82 -10.92
C LYS A 168 47.43 11.72 -11.96
N ALA A 169 46.65 11.72 -13.04
CA ALA A 169 46.79 10.72 -14.11
C ALA A 169 48.17 10.74 -14.79
N ASN A 170 48.79 11.92 -14.90
CA ASN A 170 50.13 12.09 -15.47
C ASN A 170 51.26 11.74 -14.50
N GLN A 171 51.02 11.74 -13.18
CA GLN A 171 51.99 11.31 -12.16
C GLN A 171 52.10 9.78 -12.02
N PHE A 172 51.14 9.02 -12.55
CA PHE A 172 51.13 7.55 -12.54
C PHE A 172 51.46 6.93 -13.91
N LYS A 173 52.05 7.71 -14.83
CA LYS A 173 52.68 7.23 -16.06
C LYS A 173 54.19 7.40 -15.96
#